data_AF-A0A849J341-F1
#
_entry.id   AF-A0A849J341-F1
#
_cell.length_a   1.000
_cell.length_b   1.000
_cell.length_c   1.000
_cell.angle_alpha   90.00
_cell.angle_beta   90.00
_cell.angle_gamma   90.00
#
_symmetry.space_group_name_H-M   'P 1'
#
loop_
_entity.id
_entity.type
_entity.pdbx_description
1 polymer ?
#
loop_
_entity_poly.entity_id
_entity_poly.type
_entity_poly.pdbx_seq_one_letter_code
_entity_poly.pdbx_strand_id
1 'polypeptide(L)'
;MKSASFLAEKKIDPHKSPKKAKGLVGIALFAVVLSGCATSSTTAQTQASGNSNAVVTPAEIPQILKSANGKNNLNNKTLSISGQGQIESGTALALDDAFFRMQKLAGAKSVTGAKYIPFYYSLKGDSIPQTSHYPAHFLAMVSLTSPANSASPAAACPNSDSATLFDFVKVSSTGNWKVDLEPFVNGATVPKFATVKGGYSAPLSSSTKLVLPLSQLPITMAQALQTYGTSGRITAGLSKSDFATTGCWSVYNFSQGYTFYKSASVSPSLSITPVSPSDAVSYPLASGAVLDLFSLKFVYSLRPATPTGSISQQTQRGNPYSFTLPAGQYSSVTQPGICELAVVDPPNGISLSHSTQPQLVGADCGELMATGKAASKVTAVNFVSS
;
A
#
# COMPACT_ATOMS: atom_id res chain seq x y z
N MET A 1 27.40 -14.72 -8.09
CA MET A 1 26.71 -15.51 -9.13
C MET A 1 25.86 -16.58 -8.46
N LYS A 2 24.67 -16.85 -9.02
CA LYS A 2 23.45 -17.45 -8.41
C LYS A 2 22.64 -16.48 -7.50
N SER A 3 22.03 -15.49 -8.13
CA SER A 3 20.86 -14.79 -7.56
C SER A 3 19.66 -15.73 -7.62
N ALA A 4 19.19 -16.18 -6.47
CA ALA A 4 17.99 -16.99 -6.36
C ALA A 4 16.75 -16.10 -6.55
N SER A 5 16.35 -15.90 -7.80
CA SER A 5 14.98 -15.59 -8.16
C SER A 5 14.15 -16.87 -7.93
N PHE A 6 13.45 -16.96 -6.82
CA PHE A 6 12.47 -18.01 -6.59
C PHE A 6 11.20 -17.70 -7.39
N LEU A 7 11.19 -18.11 -8.65
CA LEU A 7 9.97 -18.46 -9.38
C LEU A 7 9.74 -19.96 -9.14
N ALA A 8 8.79 -20.30 -8.27
CA ALA A 8 8.29 -21.65 -8.18
C ALA A 8 7.15 -21.82 -9.19
N GLU A 9 7.46 -22.35 -10.37
CA GLU A 9 6.47 -22.99 -11.24
C GLU A 9 5.86 -24.18 -10.50
N LYS A 10 4.55 -24.19 -10.29
CA LYS A 10 3.82 -25.39 -9.88
C LYS A 10 2.90 -25.83 -11.00
N LYS A 11 3.23 -26.99 -11.59
CA LYS A 11 2.33 -27.78 -12.45
C LYS A 11 1.04 -28.08 -11.69
N ILE A 12 -0.10 -27.75 -12.29
CA ILE A 12 -1.43 -28.12 -11.81
C ILE A 12 -1.79 -29.46 -12.46
N ASP A 13 -1.93 -30.50 -11.64
CA ASP A 13 -2.56 -31.77 -12.04
C ASP A 13 -4.09 -31.63 -12.00
N PRO A 14 -4.84 -32.00 -13.05
CA PRO A 14 -6.27 -31.75 -13.14
C PRO A 14 -7.08 -33.00 -12.80
N HIS A 15 -7.20 -33.43 -11.52
CA HIS A 15 -8.21 -34.44 -11.15
C HIS A 15 -8.60 -34.38 -9.66
N LYS A 16 -9.81 -33.88 -9.37
CA LYS A 16 -10.81 -34.54 -8.48
C LYS A 16 -12.13 -33.75 -8.43
N SER A 17 -13.18 -34.43 -8.89
CA SER A 17 -14.59 -34.02 -8.89
C SER A 17 -15.22 -33.92 -7.48
N PRO A 18 -16.39 -33.27 -7.32
CA PRO A 18 -16.93 -32.87 -6.01
C PRO A 18 -17.78 -33.98 -5.36
N LYS A 19 -17.72 -34.07 -4.02
CA LYS A 19 -18.69 -34.84 -3.24
C LYS A 19 -19.78 -33.91 -2.72
N LYS A 20 -21.01 -34.19 -3.17
CA LYS A 20 -22.27 -33.67 -2.64
C LYS A 20 -22.51 -34.20 -1.23
N ALA A 21 -23.08 -33.37 -0.35
CA ALA A 21 -23.88 -33.85 0.78
C ALA A 21 -25.17 -33.02 0.84
N LYS A 22 -26.30 -33.75 0.90
CA LYS A 22 -27.67 -33.28 1.05
C LYS A 22 -28.11 -33.45 2.51
N GLY A 23 -29.12 -32.67 2.92
CA GLY A 23 -29.95 -32.89 4.12
C GLY A 23 -29.69 -31.84 5.20
N LEU A 24 -30.67 -31.23 5.86
CA LEU A 24 -32.06 -31.61 6.08
C LEU A 24 -32.93 -30.37 6.44
N VAL A 25 -34.24 -30.57 6.34
CA VAL A 25 -35.36 -29.65 6.59
C VAL A 25 -35.78 -29.61 8.08
N GLY A 26 -36.29 -28.46 8.54
CA GLY A 26 -37.19 -28.28 9.70
C GLY A 26 -37.53 -26.78 9.86
N ILE A 27 -38.74 -26.26 9.53
CA ILE A 27 -40.01 -26.21 10.30
C ILE A 27 -39.79 -25.68 11.74
N ALA A 28 -40.46 -24.69 12.32
CA ALA A 28 -41.39 -23.63 11.90
C ALA A 28 -41.65 -22.70 13.13
N LEU A 29 -42.27 -21.53 12.88
CA LEU A 29 -43.18 -20.74 13.75
C LEU A 29 -42.73 -20.27 15.15
N PHE A 30 -42.78 -18.95 15.39
CA PHE A 30 -43.76 -18.31 16.30
C PHE A 30 -43.67 -16.78 16.21
N ALA A 31 -44.84 -16.13 16.15
CA ALA A 31 -45.04 -14.69 16.23
C ALA A 31 -45.30 -14.28 17.69
N VAL A 32 -44.77 -13.13 18.13
CA VAL A 32 -45.39 -12.31 19.19
C VAL A 32 -45.10 -10.82 18.90
N VAL A 33 -46.19 -10.10 18.70
CA VAL A 33 -46.31 -8.64 18.75
C VAL A 33 -46.29 -8.22 20.21
N LEU A 34 -45.50 -7.21 20.57
CA LEU A 34 -45.78 -6.39 21.75
C LEU A 34 -45.37 -4.94 21.49
N SER A 35 -46.42 -4.13 21.38
CA SER A 35 -46.47 -2.68 21.35
C SER A 35 -45.94 -2.09 22.65
N GLY A 36 -45.09 -1.07 22.54
CA GLY A 36 -44.64 -0.27 23.67
C GLY A 36 -44.43 1.17 23.23
N CYS A 37 -45.47 1.99 23.41
CA CYS A 37 -45.40 3.44 23.28
C CYS A 37 -44.44 4.01 24.35
N ALA A 38 -43.37 4.65 23.90
CA ALA A 38 -42.63 5.63 24.70
C ALA A 38 -42.38 6.84 23.82
N THR A 39 -43.27 7.82 23.93
CA THR A 39 -43.10 9.19 23.42
C THR A 39 -41.98 9.87 24.20
N SER A 40 -40.75 9.63 23.77
CA SER A 40 -39.63 10.50 24.11
C SER A 40 -39.56 11.59 23.05
N SER A 41 -39.85 12.81 23.47
CA SER A 41 -39.68 14.06 22.73
C SER A 41 -38.30 14.13 22.10
N THR A 42 -38.22 13.72 20.84
CA THR A 42 -37.05 13.93 20.00
C THR A 42 -37.12 15.39 19.58
N THR A 43 -36.24 16.20 20.15
CA THR A 43 -35.90 17.50 19.58
C THR A 43 -35.45 17.22 18.16
N ALA A 44 -36.34 17.47 17.21
CA ALA A 44 -36.05 17.38 15.80
C ALA A 44 -34.94 18.42 15.53
N GLN A 45 -33.69 17.96 15.54
CA GLN A 45 -32.63 18.62 14.82
C GLN A 45 -33.12 18.69 13.38
N THR A 46 -33.47 19.90 12.97
CA THR A 46 -33.72 20.30 11.60
C THR A 46 -32.61 19.69 10.75
N GLN A 47 -32.92 18.60 10.07
CA GLN A 47 -32.08 18.05 9.01
C GLN A 47 -32.00 19.14 7.95
N ALA A 48 -30.84 19.81 7.87
CA ALA A 48 -30.53 20.71 6.79
C ALA A 48 -30.64 19.94 5.47
N SER A 49 -31.73 20.20 4.75
CA SER A 49 -31.94 19.78 3.37
C SER A 49 -31.01 20.56 2.46
N GLY A 50 -30.21 19.83 1.67
CA GLY A 50 -29.78 20.22 0.32
C GLY A 50 -29.05 21.55 0.16
N ASN A 51 -27.74 21.55 0.38
CA ASN A 51 -26.80 22.43 -0.34
C ASN A 51 -25.44 21.71 -0.35
N SER A 52 -25.23 20.78 -1.28
CA SER A 52 -23.96 20.04 -1.34
C SER A 52 -22.87 20.89 -1.99
N ASN A 53 -22.30 21.83 -1.22
CA ASN A 53 -21.04 22.48 -1.55
C ASN A 53 -19.83 21.51 -1.45
N ALA A 54 -20.08 20.20 -1.53
CA ALA A 54 -19.03 19.19 -1.42
C ALA A 54 -18.17 19.22 -2.69
N VAL A 55 -16.85 19.11 -2.51
CA VAL A 55 -15.89 19.12 -3.63
C VAL A 55 -16.05 17.88 -4.54
N VAL A 56 -16.56 16.78 -3.98
CA VAL A 56 -16.88 15.55 -4.70
C VAL A 56 -18.14 14.91 -4.11
N THR A 57 -18.91 14.26 -4.96
CA THR A 57 -20.10 13.48 -4.61
C THR A 57 -19.88 11.99 -4.89
N PRO A 58 -20.61 11.10 -4.20
CA PRO A 58 -20.56 9.65 -4.47
C PRO A 58 -20.83 9.28 -5.93
N ALA A 59 -21.69 10.03 -6.62
CA ALA A 59 -22.02 9.79 -8.02
C ALA A 59 -20.85 10.08 -8.98
N GLU A 60 -19.88 10.92 -8.58
CA GLU A 60 -18.74 11.29 -9.42
C GLU A 60 -17.56 10.29 -9.34
N ILE A 61 -17.47 9.51 -8.25
CA ILE A 61 -16.36 8.59 -8.00
C ILE A 61 -16.11 7.61 -9.15
N PRO A 62 -17.11 6.93 -9.73
CA PRO A 62 -16.87 5.99 -10.83
C PRO A 62 -16.21 6.66 -12.06
N GLN A 63 -16.57 7.91 -12.35
CA GLN A 63 -16.02 8.64 -13.48
C GLN A 63 -14.58 9.11 -13.21
N ILE A 64 -14.28 9.52 -11.97
CA ILE A 64 -12.91 9.84 -11.56
C ILE A 64 -12.02 8.61 -11.70
N LEU A 65 -12.45 7.46 -11.17
CA LEU A 65 -11.73 6.18 -11.28
C LEU A 65 -11.52 5.74 -12.73
N LYS A 66 -12.54 5.86 -13.57
CA LYS A 66 -12.44 5.54 -15.00
C LYS A 66 -11.41 6.42 -15.71
N SER A 67 -11.41 7.73 -15.44
CA SER A 67 -10.44 8.68 -16.00
C SER A 67 -9.01 8.38 -15.55
N ALA A 68 -8.82 8.14 -14.25
CA ALA A 68 -7.53 7.76 -13.68
C ALA A 68 -7.02 6.44 -14.27
N ASN A 69 -7.86 5.40 -14.33
CA ASN A 69 -7.50 4.10 -14.90
C ASN A 69 -7.09 4.21 -16.39
N GLY A 70 -7.83 4.98 -17.19
CA GLY A 70 -7.51 5.17 -18.60
C GLY A 70 -6.15 5.83 -18.82
N LYS A 71 -5.83 6.86 -18.05
CA LYS A 71 -4.53 7.53 -18.08
C LYS A 71 -3.41 6.66 -17.52
N ASN A 72 -3.64 5.98 -16.39
CA ASN A 72 -2.64 5.07 -15.81
C ASN A 72 -2.28 3.97 -16.82
N ASN A 73 -3.27 3.39 -17.49
CA ASN A 73 -3.03 2.41 -18.54
C ASN A 73 -2.18 2.97 -19.71
N LEU A 74 -2.42 4.21 -20.14
CA LEU A 74 -1.59 4.87 -21.16
C LEU A 74 -0.14 5.08 -20.67
N ASN A 75 0.02 5.53 -19.43
CA ASN A 75 1.33 5.76 -18.82
C ASN A 75 2.09 4.45 -18.69
N ASN A 76 1.45 3.40 -18.17
CA ASN A 76 2.02 2.06 -18.01
C ASN A 76 2.42 1.39 -19.32
N LYS A 77 1.69 1.67 -20.40
CA LYS A 77 2.03 1.20 -21.75
C LYS A 77 3.31 1.82 -22.29
N THR A 78 3.66 3.02 -21.85
CA THR A 78 4.75 3.85 -22.43
C THR A 78 5.83 4.23 -21.41
N LEU A 79 5.68 3.81 -20.15
CA LEU A 79 6.48 4.23 -19.01
C LEU A 79 6.54 5.77 -18.90
N SER A 80 5.40 6.45 -19.06
CA SER A 80 5.33 7.92 -19.09
C SER A 80 5.35 8.55 -17.70
N ILE A 81 6.54 8.94 -17.23
CA ILE A 81 6.78 9.68 -15.97
C ILE A 81 5.98 11.00 -15.94
N SER A 82 6.04 11.79 -17.01
CA SER A 82 5.31 13.06 -17.07
C SER A 82 3.80 12.85 -17.10
N GLY A 83 3.33 11.76 -17.71
CA GLY A 83 1.93 11.36 -17.68
C GLY A 83 1.49 10.92 -16.29
N GLN A 84 2.37 10.25 -15.54
CA GLN A 84 2.10 9.82 -14.16
C GLN A 84 1.88 11.01 -13.25
N GLY A 85 2.73 12.03 -13.34
CA GLY A 85 2.56 13.29 -12.63
C GLY A 85 1.28 14.08 -12.95
N GLN A 86 0.48 13.67 -13.95
CA GLN A 86 -0.85 14.24 -14.20
C GLN A 86 -1.97 13.58 -13.40
N ILE A 87 -1.77 12.35 -12.93
CA ILE A 87 -2.76 11.54 -12.20
C ILE A 87 -2.31 11.13 -10.80
N GLU A 88 -1.06 11.39 -10.45
CA GLU A 88 -0.49 11.10 -9.14
C GLU A 88 0.27 12.30 -8.59
N SER A 89 0.38 12.29 -7.26
CA SER A 89 1.19 13.19 -6.44
C SER A 89 1.74 12.41 -5.24
N GLY A 90 2.30 13.12 -4.26
CA GLY A 90 2.70 12.51 -3.00
C GLY A 90 3.74 11.41 -3.18
N THR A 91 3.58 10.36 -2.38
CA THR A 91 4.46 9.19 -2.38
C THR A 91 4.11 8.17 -3.45
N ALA A 92 2.84 8.09 -3.88
CA ALA A 92 2.42 7.24 -4.99
C ALA A 92 3.22 7.59 -6.25
N LEU A 93 3.25 8.89 -6.60
CA LEU A 93 4.07 9.38 -7.73
C LEU A 93 5.56 9.06 -7.56
N ALA A 94 6.10 9.17 -6.35
CA ALA A 94 7.52 8.94 -6.11
C ALA A 94 7.90 7.46 -6.32
N LEU A 95 7.04 6.54 -5.89
CA LEU A 95 7.19 5.10 -6.08
C LEU A 95 7.11 4.73 -7.56
N ASP A 96 6.06 5.19 -8.25
CA ASP A 96 5.84 4.88 -9.66
C ASP A 96 6.88 5.52 -10.58
N ASP A 97 7.31 6.76 -10.31
CA ASP A 97 8.40 7.40 -11.05
C ASP A 97 9.71 6.62 -10.93
N ALA A 98 10.05 6.16 -9.72
CA ALA A 98 11.24 5.34 -9.50
C ALA A 98 11.12 4.02 -10.27
N PHE A 99 9.96 3.36 -10.18
CA PHE A 99 9.71 2.11 -10.89
C PHE A 99 9.81 2.27 -12.41
N PHE A 100 9.22 3.31 -12.99
CA PHE A 100 9.28 3.58 -14.43
C PHE A 100 10.70 3.85 -14.91
N ARG A 101 11.50 4.58 -14.12
CA ARG A 101 12.93 4.80 -14.42
C ARG A 101 13.71 3.48 -14.42
N MET A 102 13.53 2.66 -13.39
CA MET A 102 14.15 1.34 -13.28
C MET A 102 13.76 0.43 -14.46
N GLN A 103 12.48 0.41 -14.83
CA GLN A 103 11.97 -0.36 -15.97
C GLN A 103 12.60 0.08 -17.29
N LYS A 104 12.69 1.40 -17.55
CA LYS A 104 13.37 1.92 -18.74
C LYS A 104 14.83 1.53 -18.80
N LEU A 105 15.55 1.65 -17.69
CA LEU A 105 16.96 1.25 -17.59
C LEU A 105 17.15 -0.25 -17.82
N ALA A 106 16.20 -1.08 -17.35
CA ALA A 106 16.17 -2.51 -17.60
C ALA A 106 15.79 -2.91 -19.04
N GLY A 107 15.46 -1.93 -19.89
CA GLY A 107 15.08 -2.13 -21.29
C GLY A 107 13.61 -2.53 -21.50
N ALA A 108 12.76 -2.37 -20.49
CA ALA A 108 11.33 -2.61 -20.63
C ALA A 108 10.68 -1.52 -21.49
N LYS A 109 9.60 -1.89 -22.21
CA LYS A 109 8.79 -0.96 -23.01
C LYS A 109 7.51 -0.54 -22.30
N SER A 110 7.09 -1.33 -21.31
CA SER A 110 5.91 -1.14 -20.49
C SER A 110 6.16 -1.73 -19.10
N VAL A 111 5.28 -1.44 -18.14
CA VAL A 111 5.41 -2.01 -16.78
C VAL A 111 5.30 -3.53 -16.73
N THR A 112 4.70 -4.14 -17.75
CA THR A 112 4.59 -5.61 -17.91
C THR A 112 5.71 -6.19 -18.79
N GLY A 113 6.78 -5.43 -19.00
CA GLY A 113 7.94 -5.83 -19.78
C GLY A 113 7.76 -5.51 -21.27
N ALA A 114 7.88 -6.54 -22.13
CA ALA A 114 7.88 -6.37 -23.58
C ALA A 114 6.47 -6.20 -24.18
N LYS A 115 5.45 -6.80 -23.56
CA LYS A 115 4.04 -6.70 -23.99
C LYS A 115 3.22 -6.06 -22.88
N TYR A 116 2.55 -4.97 -23.21
CA TYR A 116 1.65 -4.30 -22.29
C TYR A 116 0.33 -5.08 -22.11
N ILE A 117 -0.06 -5.30 -20.85
CA ILE A 117 -1.36 -5.85 -20.44
C ILE A 117 -2.09 -4.78 -19.62
N PRO A 118 -3.28 -4.32 -20.05
CA PRO A 118 -4.05 -3.33 -19.29
C PRO A 118 -4.74 -3.96 -18.08
N PHE A 119 -5.07 -3.11 -17.11
CA PHE A 119 -5.89 -3.49 -15.96
C PHE A 119 -7.05 -2.49 -15.78
N TYR A 120 -8.11 -2.94 -15.13
CA TYR A 120 -9.34 -2.19 -14.92
C TYR A 120 -9.67 -2.12 -13.44
N TYR A 121 -10.02 -0.92 -12.99
CA TYR A 121 -10.46 -0.67 -11.62
C TYR A 121 -11.94 -1.02 -11.47
N SER A 122 -12.27 -1.83 -10.46
CA SER A 122 -13.63 -2.02 -9.99
C SER A 122 -13.71 -1.54 -8.55
N LEU A 123 -14.58 -0.55 -8.29
CA LEU A 123 -14.84 -0.05 -6.96
C LEU A 123 -15.43 -1.15 -6.06
N LYS A 124 -14.88 -1.29 -4.85
CA LYS A 124 -15.33 -2.23 -3.80
C LYS A 124 -15.87 -1.52 -2.57
N GLY A 125 -15.41 -0.30 -2.30
CA GLY A 125 -15.91 0.57 -1.26
C GLY A 125 -15.23 1.93 -1.35
N ASP A 126 -15.83 2.94 -0.73
CA ASP A 126 -15.31 4.30 -0.70
C ASP A 126 -15.57 4.97 0.65
N SER A 127 -14.84 6.06 0.90
CA SER A 127 -15.05 6.98 2.01
C SER A 127 -14.88 8.39 1.47
N ILE A 128 -15.98 9.14 1.44
CA ILE A 128 -16.09 10.45 0.80
C ILE A 128 -16.45 11.51 1.87
N PRO A 129 -15.47 12.25 2.41
CA PRO A 129 -15.73 13.34 3.33
C PRO A 129 -16.64 14.41 2.72
N GLN A 130 -17.59 14.91 3.51
CA GLN A 130 -18.40 16.06 3.11
C GLN A 130 -17.62 17.36 3.36
N THR A 131 -16.63 17.65 2.51
CA THR A 131 -15.79 18.85 2.57
C THR A 131 -16.05 19.81 1.42
N SER A 132 -16.01 21.12 1.71
CA SER A 132 -16.09 22.20 0.73
C SER A 132 -14.77 22.97 0.54
N HIS A 133 -13.68 22.52 1.16
CA HIS A 133 -12.38 23.18 1.12
C HIS A 133 -11.31 22.31 0.46
N TYR A 134 -10.20 22.96 0.09
CA TYR A 134 -9.02 22.33 -0.51
C TYR A 134 -7.84 22.36 0.48
N PRO A 135 -6.95 21.35 0.50
CA PRO A 135 -7.03 20.12 -0.30
C PRO A 135 -8.23 19.25 0.11
N ALA A 136 -8.92 18.69 -0.88
CA ALA A 136 -10.02 17.77 -0.68
C ALA A 136 -9.52 16.35 -0.94
N HIS A 137 -9.92 15.41 -0.09
CA HIS A 137 -9.56 14.00 -0.21
C HIS A 137 -10.81 13.12 -0.31
N PHE A 138 -10.69 11.99 -0.99
CA PHE A 138 -11.59 10.84 -0.82
C PHE A 138 -10.81 9.55 -1.00
N LEU A 139 -11.29 8.47 -0.37
CA LEU A 139 -10.70 7.14 -0.49
C LEU A 139 -11.56 6.27 -1.41
N ALA A 140 -10.91 5.54 -2.31
CA ALA A 140 -11.52 4.46 -3.08
C ALA A 140 -10.75 3.15 -2.90
N MET A 141 -11.42 2.12 -2.40
CA MET A 141 -10.92 0.75 -2.40
C MET A 141 -11.30 0.08 -3.71
N VAL A 142 -10.32 -0.31 -4.52
CA VAL A 142 -10.53 -0.90 -5.84
C VAL A 142 -9.91 -2.28 -5.95
N SER A 143 -10.58 -3.19 -6.66
CA SER A 143 -9.92 -4.40 -7.15
C SER A 143 -9.38 -4.15 -8.56
N LEU A 144 -8.20 -4.68 -8.87
CA LEU A 144 -7.63 -4.66 -10.20
C LEU A 144 -7.95 -5.96 -10.94
N THR A 145 -8.48 -5.82 -12.16
CA THR A 145 -8.77 -6.97 -13.02
C THR A 145 -8.06 -6.81 -14.35
N SER A 146 -7.57 -7.90 -14.93
CA SER A 146 -7.02 -7.91 -16.29
C SER A 146 -8.05 -8.50 -17.27
N PRO A 147 -7.93 -8.24 -18.59
CA PRO A 147 -8.77 -8.90 -19.58
C PRO A 147 -8.82 -10.42 -19.39
N ALA A 148 -9.97 -11.02 -19.71
CA ALA A 148 -10.09 -12.48 -19.72
C ALA A 148 -9.03 -13.10 -20.65
N ASN A 149 -8.43 -14.21 -20.23
CA ASN A 149 -7.39 -14.93 -20.96
C ASN A 149 -6.06 -14.18 -21.18
N SER A 150 -5.83 -13.03 -20.54
CA SER A 150 -4.48 -12.51 -20.37
C SER A 150 -3.79 -13.23 -19.21
N ALA A 151 -2.49 -13.51 -19.33
CA ALA A 151 -1.70 -13.80 -18.13
C ALA A 151 -1.89 -12.63 -17.16
N SER A 152 -2.23 -12.89 -15.90
CA SER A 152 -2.19 -11.84 -14.89
C SER A 152 -0.81 -11.19 -14.97
N PRO A 153 -0.72 -9.85 -15.06
CA PRO A 153 0.54 -9.16 -14.90
C PRO A 153 1.29 -9.74 -13.70
N ALA A 154 2.62 -9.89 -13.77
CA ALA A 154 3.40 -10.23 -12.57
C ALA A 154 3.21 -9.21 -11.43
N ALA A 155 2.68 -8.02 -11.75
CA ALA A 155 2.28 -6.95 -10.83
C ALA A 155 0.83 -7.05 -10.30
N ALA A 156 0.01 -7.97 -10.82
CA ALA A 156 -1.33 -8.20 -10.30
C ALA A 156 -1.24 -9.20 -9.15
N CYS A 157 -1.64 -8.76 -7.97
CA CYS A 157 -1.63 -9.59 -6.78
C CYS A 157 -2.39 -10.88 -7.02
N PRO A 158 -1.79 -12.04 -6.70
CA PRO A 158 -2.26 -13.33 -7.20
C PRO A 158 -3.63 -13.78 -6.64
N ASN A 159 -4.24 -13.01 -5.75
CA ASN A 159 -5.41 -13.42 -4.99
C ASN A 159 -6.63 -12.59 -5.40
N SER A 160 -7.79 -13.24 -5.56
CA SER A 160 -9.07 -12.60 -5.94
C SER A 160 -9.54 -11.51 -4.99
N ASP A 161 -9.05 -11.55 -3.75
CA ASP A 161 -9.43 -10.63 -2.68
C ASP A 161 -8.47 -9.45 -2.54
N SER A 162 -7.45 -9.36 -3.40
CA SER A 162 -6.53 -8.21 -3.39
C SER A 162 -7.24 -6.94 -3.87
N ALA A 163 -6.99 -5.85 -3.15
CA ALA A 163 -7.45 -4.52 -3.50
C ALA A 163 -6.32 -3.50 -3.30
N THR A 164 -6.50 -2.32 -3.86
CA THR A 164 -5.67 -1.15 -3.62
C THR A 164 -6.53 -0.04 -3.05
N LEU A 165 -5.99 0.69 -2.09
CA LEU A 165 -6.61 1.84 -1.47
C LEU A 165 -6.07 3.12 -2.10
N PHE A 166 -6.82 3.74 -3.01
CA PHE A 166 -6.43 5.01 -3.60
C PHE A 166 -6.95 6.19 -2.77
N ASP A 167 -6.05 6.88 -2.06
CA ASP A 167 -6.32 8.23 -1.55
C ASP A 167 -6.23 9.22 -2.71
N PHE A 168 -7.37 9.74 -3.14
CA PHE A 168 -7.42 10.77 -4.14
C PHE A 168 -7.39 12.14 -3.47
N VAL A 169 -6.48 13.01 -3.89
CA VAL A 169 -6.38 14.40 -3.49
C VAL A 169 -6.68 15.34 -4.65
N LYS A 170 -7.35 16.45 -4.35
CA LYS A 170 -7.49 17.61 -5.22
C LYS A 170 -7.07 18.85 -4.44
N VAL A 171 -6.03 19.53 -4.88
CA VAL A 171 -5.39 20.63 -4.13
C VAL A 171 -6.03 22.01 -4.35
N SER A 172 -6.86 22.15 -5.40
CA SER A 172 -7.54 23.40 -5.72
C SER A 172 -8.78 23.16 -6.59
N SER A 173 -9.64 24.16 -6.75
CA SER A 173 -10.88 24.05 -7.53
C SER A 173 -10.66 23.73 -9.01
N THR A 174 -9.58 24.25 -9.59
CA THR A 174 -9.19 24.01 -10.99
C THR A 174 -8.20 22.86 -11.17
N GLY A 175 -7.72 22.27 -10.08
CA GLY A 175 -6.80 21.13 -10.10
C GLY A 175 -7.48 19.84 -10.60
N ASN A 176 -6.69 18.85 -11.00
CA ASN A 176 -7.19 17.50 -11.24
C ASN A 176 -7.18 16.68 -9.95
N TRP A 177 -8.05 15.67 -9.87
CA TRP A 177 -7.90 14.59 -8.90
C TRP A 177 -6.65 13.79 -9.21
N LYS A 178 -5.86 13.51 -8.18
CA LYS A 178 -4.65 12.72 -8.24
C LYS A 178 -4.62 11.69 -7.11
N VAL A 179 -4.01 10.54 -7.34
CA VAL A 179 -3.71 9.58 -6.27
C VAL A 179 -2.48 10.07 -5.51
N ASP A 180 -2.58 10.22 -4.20
CA ASP A 180 -1.48 10.64 -3.32
C ASP A 180 -0.85 9.46 -2.56
N LEU A 181 -1.70 8.46 -2.22
CA LEU A 181 -1.36 7.20 -1.57
C LEU A 181 -2.12 6.04 -2.25
N GLU A 182 -1.47 4.89 -2.38
CA GLU A 182 -1.99 3.68 -3.02
C GLU A 182 -1.58 2.34 -2.37
N PRO A 183 -1.63 2.16 -1.03
CA PRO A 183 -1.25 0.89 -0.43
C PRO A 183 -2.11 -0.28 -0.92
N PHE A 184 -1.46 -1.41 -1.22
CA PHE A 184 -2.14 -2.68 -1.48
C PHE A 184 -2.66 -3.26 -0.17
N VAL A 185 -3.85 -3.88 -0.22
CA VAL A 185 -4.49 -4.53 0.92
C VAL A 185 -5.01 -5.91 0.56
N ASN A 186 -5.22 -6.74 1.57
CA ASN A 186 -6.21 -7.79 1.48
C ASN A 186 -7.60 -7.15 1.65
N GLY A 187 -8.39 -7.08 0.59
CA GLY A 187 -9.71 -6.45 0.60
C GLY A 187 -10.68 -7.08 1.59
N ALA A 188 -10.48 -8.34 1.97
CA ALA A 188 -11.28 -9.01 3.00
C ALA A 188 -10.94 -8.55 4.43
N THR A 189 -9.77 -7.94 4.66
CA THR A 189 -9.33 -7.48 5.99
C THR A 189 -9.64 -6.02 6.26
N VAL A 190 -9.99 -5.23 5.24
CA VAL A 190 -10.39 -3.83 5.41
C VAL A 190 -11.84 -3.78 5.88
N PRO A 191 -12.13 -3.26 7.10
CA PRO A 191 -13.49 -3.16 7.58
C PRO A 191 -14.31 -2.19 6.73
N LYS A 192 -15.64 -2.33 6.79
CA LYS A 192 -16.56 -1.46 6.05
C LYS A 192 -16.43 0.01 6.49
N PHE A 193 -16.37 0.93 5.54
CA PHE A 193 -16.38 2.37 5.81
C PHE A 193 -17.71 2.84 6.44
N ALA A 194 -17.62 3.80 7.37
CA ALA A 194 -18.79 4.42 7.98
C ALA A 194 -19.38 5.48 7.04
N THR A 195 -20.68 5.36 6.73
CA THR A 195 -21.39 6.27 5.83
C THR A 195 -22.63 6.86 6.50
N VAL A 196 -22.97 8.09 6.11
CA VAL A 196 -24.19 8.80 6.51
C VAL A 196 -25.14 8.95 5.32
N LYS A 197 -26.32 9.55 5.57
CA LYS A 197 -27.32 9.83 4.52
C LYS A 197 -26.66 10.58 3.35
N GLY A 198 -26.94 10.11 2.13
CA GLY A 198 -26.36 10.67 0.91
C GLY A 198 -25.06 10.01 0.45
N GLY A 199 -24.53 9.02 1.18
CA GLY A 199 -23.35 8.24 0.77
C GLY A 199 -22.01 8.86 1.15
N TYR A 200 -22.00 9.95 1.91
CA TYR A 200 -20.79 10.56 2.46
C TYR A 200 -20.27 9.78 3.67
N SER A 201 -18.98 9.95 3.98
CA SER A 201 -18.39 9.43 5.22
C SER A 201 -19.07 10.02 6.44
N ALA A 202 -19.23 9.21 7.48
CA ALA A 202 -19.49 9.74 8.80
C ALA A 202 -18.34 10.68 9.22
N PRO A 203 -18.59 11.74 9.99
CA PRO A 203 -17.50 12.53 10.55
C PRO A 203 -16.67 11.68 11.52
N LEU A 204 -15.36 11.89 11.55
CA LEU A 204 -14.52 11.37 12.63
C LEU A 204 -14.92 12.07 13.92
N SER A 205 -15.54 11.33 14.85
CA SER A 205 -15.93 11.92 16.12
C SER A 205 -14.69 12.20 16.97
N SER A 206 -14.55 13.44 17.45
CA SER A 206 -13.54 13.80 18.45
C SER A 206 -13.72 13.06 19.77
N SER A 207 -14.90 12.47 20.01
CA SER A 207 -15.16 11.62 21.17
C SER A 207 -14.64 10.19 21.01
N THR A 208 -14.28 9.77 19.79
CA THR A 208 -13.71 8.43 19.56
C THR A 208 -12.32 8.39 20.16
N LYS A 209 -12.20 7.75 21.31
CA LYS A 209 -10.89 7.46 21.92
C LYS A 209 -10.30 6.27 21.19
N LEU A 210 -9.34 6.50 20.30
CA LEU A 210 -8.56 5.45 19.64
C LEU A 210 -7.47 4.90 20.57
N VAL A 211 -6.86 3.78 20.21
CA VAL A 211 -5.74 3.22 20.99
C VAL A 211 -4.54 4.16 20.92
N LEU A 212 -4.24 4.70 19.75
CA LEU A 212 -3.24 5.76 19.59
C LEU A 212 -3.91 7.06 19.12
N PRO A 213 -3.41 8.23 19.55
CA PRO A 213 -3.71 9.46 18.86
C PRO A 213 -3.27 9.35 17.39
N LEU A 214 -4.10 9.80 16.46
CA LEU A 214 -3.82 9.72 15.01
C LEU A 214 -2.44 10.27 14.63
N SER A 215 -2.02 11.37 15.28
CA SER A 215 -0.70 11.98 15.07
C SER A 215 0.50 11.14 15.54
N GLN A 216 0.27 10.16 16.42
CA GLN A 216 1.30 9.26 16.95
C GLN A 216 1.41 7.95 16.19
N LEU A 217 0.41 7.61 15.36
CA LEU A 217 0.38 6.34 14.66
C LEU A 217 1.55 6.17 13.66
N PRO A 218 1.86 7.15 12.78
CA PRO A 218 3.02 7.05 11.88
C PRO A 218 4.34 6.91 12.63
N ILE A 219 4.51 7.65 13.73
CA ILE A 219 5.72 7.61 14.56
C ILE A 219 5.89 6.23 15.19
N THR A 220 4.82 5.69 15.76
CA THR A 220 4.80 4.37 16.40
C THR A 220 5.13 3.27 15.40
N MET A 221 4.54 3.30 14.20
CA MET A 221 4.82 2.33 13.15
C MET A 221 6.25 2.42 12.61
N ALA A 222 6.78 3.63 12.43
CA ALA A 222 8.18 3.83 12.06
C ALA A 222 9.14 3.19 13.09
N GLN A 223 8.90 3.41 14.39
CA GLN A 223 9.70 2.83 15.46
C GLN A 223 9.59 1.29 15.51
N ALA A 224 8.40 0.75 15.27
CA ALA A 224 8.17 -0.69 15.26
C ALA A 224 8.90 -1.37 14.08
N LEU A 225 8.81 -0.79 12.88
CA LEU A 225 9.53 -1.29 11.70
C LEU A 225 11.04 -1.15 11.85
N GLN A 226 11.52 -0.05 12.44
CA GLN A 226 12.94 0.16 12.76
C GLN A 226 13.46 -0.91 13.73
N THR A 227 12.67 -1.20 14.78
CA THR A 227 12.98 -2.24 15.78
C THR A 227 13.05 -3.61 15.11
N TYR A 228 12.07 -3.93 14.26
CA TYR A 228 12.05 -5.18 13.51
C TYR A 228 13.25 -5.30 12.57
N GLY A 229 13.54 -4.27 11.79
CA GLY A 229 14.64 -4.27 10.83
C GLY A 229 16.02 -4.47 11.48
N THR A 230 16.25 -3.91 12.67
CA THR A 230 17.57 -3.95 13.32
C THR A 230 17.76 -5.13 14.28
N SER A 231 16.69 -5.59 14.92
CA SER A 231 16.76 -6.63 15.96
C SER A 231 15.93 -7.89 15.68
N GLY A 232 15.06 -7.87 14.67
CA GLY A 232 14.09 -8.92 14.39
C GLY A 232 12.89 -8.96 15.36
N ARG A 233 12.85 -8.07 16.36
CA ARG A 233 11.76 -8.00 17.34
C ARG A 233 10.52 -7.31 16.73
N ILE A 234 9.37 -7.96 16.87
CA ILE A 234 8.06 -7.47 16.41
C ILE A 234 7.34 -6.76 17.56
N THR A 235 6.76 -5.58 17.29
CA THR A 235 6.10 -4.71 18.28
C THR A 235 4.93 -3.93 17.65
N ALA A 236 4.15 -3.21 18.47
CA ALA A 236 3.08 -2.29 18.04
C ALA A 236 2.03 -2.93 17.12
N GLY A 237 1.47 -4.07 17.52
CA GLY A 237 0.41 -4.76 16.78
C GLY A 237 0.86 -5.47 15.50
N LEU A 238 2.12 -5.31 15.09
CA LEU A 238 2.68 -6.04 13.95
C LEU A 238 2.79 -7.55 14.25
N SER A 239 2.83 -8.33 13.17
CA SER A 239 2.87 -9.78 13.15
C SER A 239 3.87 -10.28 12.11
N LYS A 240 4.25 -11.56 12.17
CA LYS A 240 5.16 -12.13 11.15
C LYS A 240 4.57 -12.12 9.74
N SER A 241 3.25 -12.25 9.62
CA SER A 241 2.54 -12.23 8.33
C SER A 241 2.61 -10.88 7.63
N ASP A 242 2.84 -9.81 8.37
CA ASP A 242 2.95 -8.45 7.81
C ASP A 242 4.20 -8.29 6.95
N PHE A 243 5.18 -9.19 7.10
CA PHE A 243 6.45 -9.22 6.36
C PHE A 243 6.54 -10.41 5.39
N ALA A 244 5.42 -11.09 5.12
CA ALA A 244 5.39 -12.27 4.28
C ALA A 244 5.71 -11.91 2.82
N THR A 245 6.67 -12.60 2.20
CA THR A 245 7.12 -12.32 0.82
C THR A 245 6.12 -12.72 -0.26
N THR A 246 4.96 -13.27 0.12
CA THR A 246 3.95 -13.82 -0.80
C THR A 246 2.72 -12.93 -0.97
N GLY A 247 2.55 -11.89 -0.14
CA GLY A 247 1.43 -10.95 -0.23
C GLY A 247 1.90 -9.61 -0.80
N CYS A 248 1.18 -9.06 -1.78
CA CYS A 248 1.48 -7.71 -2.29
C CYS A 248 1.31 -6.59 -1.26
N TRP A 249 0.51 -6.85 -0.23
CA TRP A 249 0.16 -5.91 0.82
C TRP A 249 1.10 -6.00 2.04
N SER A 250 2.21 -6.74 1.89
CA SER A 250 3.19 -6.93 2.96
C SER A 250 4.25 -5.83 2.93
N VAL A 251 4.66 -5.40 4.12
CA VAL A 251 5.79 -4.49 4.28
C VAL A 251 7.08 -5.24 3.98
N TYR A 252 8.09 -4.52 3.50
CA TYR A 252 9.42 -5.06 3.32
C TYR A 252 9.93 -5.78 4.57
N ASN A 253 10.51 -6.96 4.37
CA ASN A 253 11.15 -7.70 5.44
C ASN A 253 12.53 -7.08 5.74
N PHE A 254 12.51 -5.96 6.46
CA PHE A 254 13.71 -5.20 6.81
C PHE A 254 14.70 -6.03 7.62
N SER A 255 14.23 -6.97 8.45
CA SER A 255 15.10 -7.85 9.25
C SER A 255 15.90 -8.80 8.37
N GLN A 256 15.24 -9.39 7.37
CA GLN A 256 15.89 -10.24 6.38
C GLN A 256 16.89 -9.44 5.54
N GLY A 257 16.53 -8.25 5.06
CA GLY A 257 17.45 -7.37 4.32
C GLY A 257 18.68 -6.98 5.15
N TYR A 258 18.47 -6.62 6.42
CA TYR A 258 19.56 -6.28 7.34
C TYR A 258 20.52 -7.46 7.59
N THR A 259 19.96 -8.66 7.76
CA THR A 259 20.74 -9.90 7.90
C THR A 259 21.50 -10.26 6.64
N PHE A 260 20.86 -10.11 5.47
CA PHE A 260 21.48 -10.34 4.17
C PHE A 260 22.73 -9.47 3.99
N TYR A 261 22.64 -8.15 4.24
CA TYR A 261 23.78 -7.26 4.12
C TYR A 261 24.93 -7.66 5.05
N LYS A 262 24.64 -7.97 6.32
CA LYS A 262 25.66 -8.46 7.26
C LYS A 262 26.35 -9.73 6.76
N SER A 263 25.59 -10.70 6.25
CA SER A 263 26.14 -11.93 5.70
C SER A 263 27.03 -11.71 4.47
N ALA A 264 26.79 -10.64 3.72
CA ALA A 264 27.57 -10.21 2.57
C ALA A 264 28.79 -9.33 2.94
N SER A 265 29.21 -9.29 4.21
CA SER A 265 30.30 -8.42 4.70
C SER A 265 30.06 -6.93 4.42
N VAL A 266 28.79 -6.52 4.47
CA VAL A 266 28.36 -5.12 4.45
C VAL A 266 27.87 -4.77 5.86
N SER A 267 28.21 -3.59 6.34
CA SER A 267 27.73 -3.00 7.59
C SER A 267 26.51 -2.11 7.29
N PRO A 268 25.27 -2.62 7.45
CA PRO A 268 24.07 -1.83 7.24
C PRO A 268 23.73 -0.96 8.46
N SER A 269 23.25 0.24 8.18
CA SER A 269 22.44 1.06 9.08
C SER A 269 21.08 1.27 8.42
N LEU A 270 20.01 1.16 9.20
CA LEU A 270 18.63 1.37 8.76
C LEU A 270 18.06 2.55 9.54
N SER A 271 17.40 3.46 8.85
CA SER A 271 16.60 4.54 9.44
C SER A 271 15.20 4.51 8.84
N ILE A 272 14.17 4.51 9.67
CA ILE A 272 12.76 4.60 9.26
C ILE A 272 12.11 5.77 9.98
N THR A 273 11.47 6.67 9.23
CA THR A 273 10.82 7.88 9.76
C THR A 273 9.54 8.18 8.99
N PRO A 274 8.52 8.80 9.61
CA PRO A 274 7.39 9.36 8.86
C PRO A 274 7.86 10.34 7.77
N VAL A 275 7.13 10.43 6.67
CA VAL A 275 7.36 11.50 5.69
C VAL A 275 7.07 12.89 6.31
N SER A 276 7.74 13.91 5.79
CA SER A 276 7.55 15.31 6.21
C SER A 276 7.46 16.22 4.97
N PRO A 277 6.45 17.10 4.87
CA PRO A 277 5.28 17.19 5.76
C PRO A 277 4.48 15.88 5.79
N SER A 278 3.73 15.66 6.88
CA SER A 278 2.92 14.46 7.05
C SER A 278 1.84 14.38 5.97
N ASP A 279 1.69 13.20 5.37
CA ASP A 279 0.62 12.85 4.41
C ASP A 279 -0.48 11.99 5.05
N ALA A 280 -0.45 11.83 6.39
CA ALA A 280 -1.42 11.03 7.10
C ALA A 280 -2.87 11.50 6.88
N VAL A 281 -3.72 10.58 6.43
CA VAL A 281 -5.16 10.77 6.22
C VAL A 281 -5.94 9.65 6.90
N SER A 282 -7.12 9.98 7.42
CA SER A 282 -7.89 9.10 8.30
C SER A 282 -9.32 8.96 7.82
N TYR A 283 -9.82 7.73 7.79
CA TYR A 283 -11.14 7.38 7.29
C TYR A 283 -11.94 6.56 8.31
N PRO A 284 -13.16 7.00 8.69
CA PRO A 284 -13.93 6.31 9.71
C PRO A 284 -14.51 4.99 9.20
N LEU A 285 -14.51 3.99 10.08
CA LEU A 285 -15.04 2.66 9.82
C LEU A 285 -16.35 2.44 10.58
N ALA A 286 -17.23 1.60 10.05
CA ALA A 286 -18.56 1.34 10.61
C ALA A 286 -18.51 0.72 12.01
N SER A 287 -17.39 0.13 12.40
CA SER A 287 -17.12 -0.39 13.75
C SER A 287 -16.77 0.69 14.78
N GLY A 288 -16.62 1.95 14.36
CA GLY A 288 -16.11 3.04 15.19
C GLY A 288 -14.58 3.18 15.17
N ALA A 289 -13.87 2.23 14.55
CA ALA A 289 -12.43 2.34 14.29
C ALA A 289 -12.12 3.36 13.18
N VAL A 290 -10.82 3.58 12.97
CA VAL A 290 -10.30 4.42 11.89
C VAL A 290 -9.34 3.61 11.03
N LEU A 291 -9.42 3.80 9.72
CA LEU A 291 -8.39 3.41 8.78
C LEU A 291 -7.50 4.62 8.50
N ASP A 292 -6.24 4.52 8.86
CA ASP A 292 -5.22 5.52 8.64
C ASP A 292 -4.30 5.11 7.49
N LEU A 293 -4.10 6.03 6.55
CA LEU A 293 -3.12 5.90 5.48
C LEU A 293 -2.04 6.95 5.68
N PHE A 294 -0.78 6.55 5.57
CA PHE A 294 0.36 7.44 5.71
C PHE A 294 1.62 6.78 5.15
N SER A 295 2.65 7.60 4.88
CA SER A 295 3.91 7.10 4.38
C SER A 295 5.04 7.16 5.38
N LEU A 296 5.92 6.18 5.29
CA LEU A 296 7.19 6.12 5.98
C LEU A 296 8.32 6.14 4.96
N LYS A 297 9.35 6.95 5.19
CA LYS A 297 10.62 6.85 4.48
C LYS A 297 11.51 5.84 5.21
N PHE A 298 12.17 4.99 4.44
CA PHE A 298 13.27 4.18 4.96
C PHE A 298 14.56 4.48 4.19
N VAL A 299 15.70 4.35 4.87
CA VAL A 299 17.01 4.51 4.26
C VAL A 299 17.94 3.42 4.78
N TYR A 300 18.45 2.60 3.87
CA TYR A 300 19.63 1.78 4.15
C TYR A 300 20.90 2.58 3.82
N SER A 301 21.76 2.74 4.79
CA SER A 301 23.13 3.22 4.61
C SER A 301 24.08 2.03 4.73
N LEU A 302 24.73 1.69 3.62
CA LEU A 302 25.58 0.51 3.47
C LEU A 302 27.03 0.93 3.36
N ARG A 303 27.90 0.28 4.13
CA ARG A 303 29.36 0.41 4.03
C ARG A 303 30.00 -0.97 3.99
N PRO A 304 31.13 -1.18 3.30
CA PRO A 304 31.90 -2.39 3.45
C PRO A 304 32.26 -2.62 4.93
N ALA A 305 32.31 -3.88 5.37
CA ALA A 305 32.70 -4.20 6.75
C ALA A 305 34.15 -3.86 7.06
N THR A 306 35.01 -3.73 6.03
CA THR A 306 36.41 -3.34 6.15
C THR A 306 36.67 -1.98 5.48
N PRO A 307 37.62 -1.16 5.99
CA PRO A 307 37.92 0.14 5.40
C PRO A 307 38.41 0.11 3.94
N THR A 308 38.97 -1.02 3.51
CA THR A 308 39.50 -1.23 2.14
C THR A 308 38.55 -1.99 1.22
N GLY A 309 37.41 -2.46 1.74
CA GLY A 309 36.42 -3.19 0.96
C GLY A 309 35.64 -2.29 0.00
N SER A 310 34.85 -2.92 -0.88
CA SER A 310 33.88 -2.24 -1.72
C SER A 310 32.59 -3.04 -1.82
N ILE A 311 31.48 -2.35 -2.05
CA ILE A 311 30.19 -2.93 -2.40
C ILE A 311 30.13 -3.00 -3.92
N SER A 312 30.00 -4.22 -4.46
CA SER A 312 29.83 -4.43 -5.89
C SER A 312 28.36 -4.38 -6.26
N GLN A 313 28.00 -3.45 -7.14
CA GLN A 313 26.68 -3.40 -7.77
C GLN A 313 26.77 -3.97 -9.17
N GLN A 314 25.86 -4.88 -9.49
CA GLN A 314 25.66 -5.38 -10.85
C GLN A 314 24.26 -5.01 -11.31
N THR A 315 24.13 -4.71 -12.60
CA THR A 315 22.83 -4.50 -13.25
C THR A 315 22.52 -5.69 -14.14
N GLN A 316 21.26 -6.09 -14.20
CA GLN A 316 20.81 -7.23 -14.98
C GLN A 316 19.62 -6.81 -15.84
N ARG A 317 19.78 -6.85 -17.17
CA ARG A 317 18.69 -6.59 -18.11
C ARG A 317 17.47 -7.46 -17.77
N GLY A 318 16.29 -6.86 -17.81
CA GLY A 318 15.03 -7.52 -17.43
C GLY A 318 14.78 -7.60 -15.92
N ASN A 319 15.70 -7.11 -15.07
CA ASN A 319 15.49 -6.95 -13.63
C ASN A 319 15.55 -5.46 -13.24
N PRO A 320 14.41 -4.75 -13.18
CA PRO A 320 14.34 -3.31 -12.87
C PRO A 320 15.02 -2.94 -11.56
N TYR A 321 14.81 -3.72 -10.49
CA TYR A 321 15.35 -3.43 -9.17
C TYR A 321 16.89 -3.47 -9.11
N SER A 322 17.55 -4.14 -10.07
CA SER A 322 19.02 -4.09 -10.18
C SER A 322 19.57 -2.73 -10.65
N PHE A 323 18.70 -1.84 -11.15
CA PHE A 323 19.03 -0.51 -11.68
C PHE A 323 18.75 0.63 -10.70
N THR A 324 18.45 0.36 -9.43
CA THR A 324 18.37 1.40 -8.39
C THR A 324 19.69 2.16 -8.25
N LEU A 325 20.82 1.51 -8.53
CA LEU A 325 22.16 2.08 -8.58
C LEU A 325 22.88 1.57 -9.85
N PRO A 326 23.66 2.40 -10.57
CA PRO A 326 24.49 1.93 -11.68
C PRO A 326 25.46 0.81 -11.27
N ALA A 327 25.88 0.00 -12.24
CA ALA A 327 26.90 -1.02 -11.99
C ALA A 327 28.23 -0.36 -11.62
N GLY A 328 28.93 -0.90 -10.61
CA GLY A 328 30.16 -0.29 -10.13
C GLY A 328 30.65 -0.87 -8.80
N GLN A 329 31.70 -0.25 -8.27
CA GLN A 329 32.28 -0.53 -6.95
C GLN A 329 32.16 0.71 -6.07
N TYR A 330 31.59 0.54 -4.89
CA TYR A 330 31.22 1.65 -4.02
C TYR A 330 31.83 1.51 -2.62
N SER A 331 32.36 2.61 -2.09
CA SER A 331 32.83 2.71 -0.70
C SER A 331 31.68 2.96 0.29
N SER A 332 30.55 3.46 -0.22
CA SER A 332 29.29 3.53 0.51
C SER A 332 28.12 3.60 -0.46
N VAL A 333 26.98 3.05 -0.07
CA VAL A 333 25.72 3.13 -0.81
C VAL A 333 24.62 3.60 0.13
N THR A 334 23.76 4.49 -0.36
CA THR A 334 22.53 4.91 0.31
C THR A 334 21.35 4.52 -0.55
N GLN A 335 20.48 3.66 -0.02
CA GLN A 335 19.26 3.18 -0.68
C GLN A 335 18.05 3.77 0.06
N PRO A 336 17.49 4.88 -0.44
CA PRO A 336 16.23 5.40 0.06
C PRO A 336 15.06 4.59 -0.47
N GLY A 337 13.97 4.56 0.27
CA GLY A 337 12.71 3.98 -0.16
C GLY A 337 11.53 4.55 0.63
N ILE A 338 10.33 4.19 0.18
CA ILE A 338 9.07 4.60 0.79
C ILE A 338 8.23 3.35 1.05
N CYS A 339 7.51 3.35 2.16
CA CYS A 339 6.43 2.42 2.44
C CYS A 339 5.16 3.22 2.77
N GLU A 340 4.14 3.14 1.93
CA GLU A 340 2.80 3.60 2.22
C GLU A 340 2.09 2.52 3.02
N LEU A 341 1.51 2.87 4.16
CA LEU A 341 0.89 1.91 5.06
C LEU A 341 -0.61 2.18 5.19
N ALA A 342 -1.38 1.12 5.28
CA ALA A 342 -2.78 1.14 5.67
C ALA A 342 -2.93 0.45 7.04
N VAL A 343 -3.38 1.19 8.04
CA VAL A 343 -3.47 0.71 9.43
C VAL A 343 -4.86 0.96 9.98
N VAL A 344 -5.45 -0.06 10.61
CA VAL A 344 -6.71 0.07 11.35
C VAL A 344 -6.41 0.30 12.82
N ASP A 345 -6.79 1.46 13.36
CA ASP A 345 -6.73 1.76 14.80
C ASP A 345 -8.13 1.55 15.43
N PRO A 346 -8.30 0.57 16.34
CA PRO A 346 -9.58 0.32 16.99
C PRO A 346 -9.92 1.39 18.06
N PRO A 347 -11.20 1.52 18.45
CA PRO A 347 -11.54 2.28 19.65
C PRO A 347 -10.89 1.66 20.89
N ASN A 348 -10.39 2.49 21.78
CA ASN A 348 -9.78 2.10 23.04
C ASN A 348 -10.77 1.27 23.88
N GLY A 349 -10.31 0.12 24.37
CA GLY A 349 -11.13 -0.82 25.14
C GLY A 349 -12.05 -1.71 24.30
N ILE A 350 -12.08 -1.56 22.96
CA ILE A 350 -12.83 -2.43 22.05
C ILE A 350 -11.84 -3.28 21.25
N SER A 351 -12.06 -4.60 21.24
CA SER A 351 -11.28 -5.50 20.40
C SER A 351 -11.91 -5.65 19.02
N LEU A 352 -11.16 -5.35 17.96
CA LEU A 352 -11.52 -5.74 16.60
C LEU A 352 -10.79 -7.04 16.26
N SER A 353 -11.54 -8.07 15.89
CA SER A 353 -10.97 -9.36 15.44
C SER A 353 -9.87 -9.91 16.35
N HIS A 354 -10.00 -9.72 17.68
CA HIS A 354 -9.08 -10.15 18.74
C HIS A 354 -7.81 -9.29 18.93
N SER A 355 -7.72 -8.08 18.35
CA SER A 355 -6.66 -7.11 18.66
C SER A 355 -7.20 -5.88 19.39
N THR A 356 -6.45 -5.41 20.38
CA THR A 356 -6.61 -4.12 21.06
C THR A 356 -5.51 -3.13 20.69
N GLN A 357 -4.75 -3.44 19.65
CA GLN A 357 -3.68 -2.62 19.10
C GLN A 357 -3.96 -2.29 17.63
N PRO A 358 -3.37 -1.20 17.10
CA PRO A 358 -3.44 -0.91 15.68
C PRO A 358 -2.95 -2.08 14.84
N GLN A 359 -3.64 -2.37 13.73
CA GLN A 359 -3.36 -3.51 12.86
C GLN A 359 -2.97 -3.01 11.48
N LEU A 360 -1.81 -3.44 10.98
CA LEU A 360 -1.48 -3.24 9.58
C LEU A 360 -2.39 -4.12 8.72
N VAL A 361 -3.11 -3.50 7.79
CA VAL A 361 -4.01 -4.20 6.85
C VAL A 361 -3.52 -4.13 5.41
N GLY A 362 -2.49 -3.31 5.15
CA GLY A 362 -1.81 -3.30 3.88
C GLY A 362 -0.64 -2.34 3.81
N ALA A 363 0.11 -2.45 2.72
CA ALA A 363 1.25 -1.61 2.43
C ALA A 363 1.53 -1.59 0.92
N ASP A 364 2.20 -0.54 0.47
CA ASP A 364 3.00 -0.56 -0.75
C ASP A 364 4.40 -0.02 -0.45
N CYS A 365 5.42 -0.80 -0.77
CA CYS A 365 6.81 -0.47 -0.45
C CYS A 365 7.67 -0.55 -1.71
N GLY A 366 8.45 0.50 -1.95
CA GLY A 366 9.37 0.60 -3.07
C GLY A 366 10.70 1.23 -2.70
N GLU A 367 11.77 0.73 -3.33
CA GLU A 367 13.06 1.43 -3.34
C GLU A 367 13.02 2.58 -4.35
N LEU A 368 13.59 3.72 -3.94
CA LEU A 368 13.86 4.84 -4.82
C LEU A 368 15.27 4.70 -5.42
N MET A 369 15.64 5.64 -6.29
CA MET A 369 16.99 5.66 -6.86
C MET A 369 18.05 5.82 -5.76
N ALA A 370 18.95 4.85 -5.69
CA ALA A 370 20.04 4.82 -4.74
C ALA A 370 21.21 5.70 -5.21
N THR A 371 22.05 6.10 -4.25
CA THR A 371 23.28 6.84 -4.52
C THR A 371 24.47 6.08 -3.95
N GLY A 372 25.63 6.23 -4.59
CA GLY A 372 26.84 5.54 -4.16
C GLY A 372 28.06 6.41 -4.32
N LYS A 373 28.97 6.35 -3.34
CA LYS A 373 30.30 6.96 -3.45
C LYS A 373 31.24 5.93 -4.07
N ALA A 374 31.77 6.24 -5.25
CA ALA A 374 32.72 5.34 -5.92
C ALA A 374 33.90 4.99 -4.99
N ALA A 375 34.36 3.75 -5.05
CA ALA A 375 35.56 3.34 -4.33
C ALA A 375 36.81 3.93 -5.02
N SER A 376 37.58 4.75 -4.30
CA SER A 376 38.82 5.32 -4.80
C SER A 376 39.90 4.24 -4.84
N LYS A 377 40.09 3.58 -5.99
CA LYS A 377 41.06 2.51 -6.26
C LYS A 377 40.83 1.24 -5.42
N VAL A 378 40.15 0.25 -6.00
CA VAL A 378 40.26 -1.14 -5.55
C VAL A 378 41.37 -1.79 -6.37
N THR A 379 42.45 -2.19 -5.70
CA THR A 379 43.42 -3.16 -6.24
C THR A 379 42.63 -4.39 -6.63
N ALA A 380 42.52 -4.69 -7.92
CA ALA A 380 41.72 -5.80 -8.44
C ALA A 380 42.16 -7.11 -7.79
N VAL A 381 41.38 -7.61 -6.83
CA VAL A 381 41.47 -9.01 -6.43
C VAL A 381 40.64 -9.77 -7.45
N ASN A 382 41.32 -10.33 -8.44
CA ASN A 382 40.74 -11.25 -9.41
C ASN A 382 40.03 -12.39 -8.66
N PHE A 383 38.71 -12.46 -8.78
CA PHE A 383 38.00 -13.71 -8.49
C PHE A 383 37.73 -14.41 -9.82
N VAL A 384 38.47 -15.51 -10.01
CA VAL A 384 38.24 -16.53 -11.01
C VAL A 384 36.87 -17.14 -10.74
N SER A 385 35.95 -17.07 -11.70
CA SER A 385 34.67 -17.79 -11.64
C SER A 385 34.90 -19.24 -12.05
N SER A 386 34.51 -20.17 -11.17
CA SER A 386 34.16 -21.54 -11.53
C SER A 386 32.70 -21.64 -11.98
#